data_AF-A0AAV9AVN5-F1
#
_entry.id   AF-A0AAV9AVN5-F1
#
_cell.length_a   1.000
_cell.length_b   1.000
_cell.length_c   1.000
_cell.angle_alpha   90.00
_cell.angle_beta   90.00
_cell.angle_gamma   90.00
#
_symmetry.space_group_name_H-M   'P 1'
#
loop_
_entity.id
_entity.type
_entity.pdbx_description
1 polymer ?
#
loop_
_entity_poly.entity_id
_entity_poly.type
_entity_poly.pdbx_seq_one_letter_code
_entity_poly.pdbx_strand_id
1 'polypeptide(L)'
;MEVPVQEDEGKKRVYGPKVGKGLTIDRTFPWAGTERAIIRSLESLLSAKINTITGTVQCKICKGRLKVQYDILEKFEKLKAFIVAEKPNMQDKKAPYAWQHPKRGSCYMCLRHNTMEPLIWPKKQGINWLFLLLGQTIGFCNEDQLRYLCKHNHVVRSGNMEELIYNTYFCLCKMLQPIELFDL
;
A
#
# COMPACT_ATOMS: atom_id res chain seq x y z
N MET A 1 0.50 -51.22 44.42
CA MET A 1 1.18 -51.90 43.31
C MET A 1 0.92 -51.07 42.07
N GLU A 2 2.02 -50.53 41.56
CA GLU A 2 2.14 -49.32 40.77
C GLU A 2 1.69 -49.49 39.32
N VAL A 3 1.07 -48.43 38.79
CA VAL A 3 0.70 -48.29 37.38
C VAL A 3 1.93 -47.77 36.64
N PRO A 4 2.41 -48.38 35.54
CA PRO A 4 3.61 -47.91 34.87
C PRO A 4 3.33 -46.63 34.09
N VAL A 5 4.18 -45.63 34.35
CA VAL A 5 4.29 -44.37 33.60
C VAL A 5 4.87 -44.69 32.21
N GLN A 6 4.14 -44.37 31.14
CA GLN A 6 4.71 -44.36 29.79
C GLN A 6 5.31 -42.96 29.52
N GLU A 7 6.61 -42.96 29.25
CA GLU A 7 7.43 -41.79 28.95
C GLU A 7 7.06 -41.20 27.57
N ASP A 8 6.80 -39.90 27.54
CA ASP A 8 6.48 -39.13 26.32
C ASP A 8 7.80 -38.69 25.65
N GLU A 9 8.16 -39.37 24.55
CA GLU A 9 9.35 -39.03 23.76
C GLU A 9 9.19 -37.66 23.08
N GLY A 10 9.92 -36.68 23.61
CA GLY A 10 9.99 -35.32 23.09
C GLY A 10 10.40 -35.22 21.62
N LYS A 11 9.45 -34.84 20.76
CA LYS A 11 9.71 -34.39 19.38
C LYS A 11 10.50 -33.07 19.38
N LYS A 12 11.83 -33.16 19.27
CA LYS A 12 12.71 -32.01 18.98
C LYS A 12 12.35 -31.42 17.61
N ARG A 13 11.84 -30.18 17.60
CA ARG A 13 11.68 -29.38 16.38
C ARG A 13 13.05 -28.89 15.91
N VAL A 14 13.54 -29.44 14.80
CA VAL A 14 14.75 -28.96 14.12
C VAL A 14 14.41 -27.67 13.37
N TYR A 15 14.95 -26.54 13.82
CA TYR A 15 14.90 -25.28 13.08
C TYR A 15 16.04 -25.27 12.05
N GLY A 16 15.72 -25.61 10.80
CA GLY A 16 16.62 -25.35 9.68
C GLY A 16 16.80 -23.84 9.45
N PRO A 17 17.94 -23.40 8.88
CA PRO A 17 18.18 -21.99 8.58
C PRO A 17 17.11 -21.45 7.62
N LYS A 18 16.46 -20.35 7.99
CA LYS A 18 15.52 -19.64 7.11
C LYS A 18 16.32 -19.02 5.95
N VAL A 19 16.31 -19.68 4.79
CA VAL A 19 16.80 -19.11 3.53
C VAL A 19 16.08 -17.78 3.29
N GLY A 20 16.83 -16.68 3.29
CA GLY A 20 16.31 -15.35 3.02
C GLY A 20 15.67 -15.31 1.64
N LYS A 21 14.39 -14.95 1.54
CA LYS A 21 13.71 -14.76 0.26
C LYS A 21 14.41 -13.63 -0.50
N GLY A 22 15.05 -13.95 -1.63
CA GLY A 22 15.80 -13.04 -2.51
C GLY A 22 15.13 -11.69 -2.76
N LEU A 23 15.95 -10.66 -3.00
CA LEU A 23 15.57 -9.25 -3.09
C LEU A 23 14.69 -8.94 -4.32
N THR A 24 14.86 -9.71 -5.40
CA THR A 24 14.15 -9.55 -6.67
C THR A 24 12.83 -10.32 -6.68
N ILE A 25 11.71 -9.63 -6.90
CA ILE A 25 10.41 -10.24 -7.19
C ILE A 25 10.17 -10.17 -8.71
N ASP A 26 9.61 -11.22 -9.30
CA ASP A 26 9.06 -11.15 -10.65
C ASP A 26 8.05 -9.99 -10.75
N ARG A 27 8.18 -9.14 -11.78
CA ARG A 27 7.42 -7.89 -11.89
C ARG A 27 5.94 -8.21 -12.13
N THR A 28 5.16 -8.23 -11.05
CA THR A 28 3.71 -8.38 -11.12
C THR A 28 3.02 -7.20 -11.81
N PHE A 29 3.68 -6.04 -11.87
CA PHE A 29 3.16 -4.86 -12.56
C PHE A 29 4.23 -4.05 -13.33
N PRO A 30 3.89 -3.39 -14.46
CA PRO A 30 4.84 -2.60 -15.27
C PRO A 30 5.45 -1.38 -14.56
N TRP A 31 4.74 -0.84 -13.56
CA TRP A 31 5.17 0.30 -12.74
C TRP A 31 5.96 -0.09 -11.49
N ALA A 32 5.95 -1.37 -11.12
CA ALA A 32 6.68 -1.86 -9.95
C ALA A 32 8.19 -1.87 -10.25
N GLY A 33 8.98 -1.51 -9.24
CA GLY A 33 10.42 -1.75 -9.26
C GLY A 33 10.75 -3.25 -9.29
N THR A 34 12.03 -3.57 -9.42
CA THR A 34 12.54 -4.96 -9.27
C THR A 34 12.55 -5.42 -7.82
N GLU A 35 12.47 -4.48 -6.88
CA GLU A 35 12.48 -4.70 -5.44
C GLU A 35 11.08 -4.58 -4.81
N ARG A 36 10.94 -5.11 -3.59
CA ARG A 36 9.67 -5.19 -2.89
C ARG A 36 9.17 -3.79 -2.49
N ALA A 37 7.91 -3.49 -2.78
CA ALA A 37 7.27 -2.23 -2.37
C ALA A 37 8.03 -0.97 -2.84
N ILE A 38 8.72 -1.07 -3.99
CA ILE A 38 9.32 0.04 -4.71
C ILE A 38 8.47 0.38 -5.92
N ILE A 39 8.21 1.67 -6.13
CA ILE A 39 7.63 2.19 -7.37
C ILE A 39 8.70 2.87 -8.20
N ARG A 40 8.58 2.81 -9.53
CA ARG A 40 9.45 3.54 -10.45
C ARG A 40 9.18 5.05 -10.35
N SER A 41 10.20 5.87 -10.61
CA SER A 41 10.03 7.33 -10.70
C SER A 41 9.11 7.71 -11.87
N LEU A 42 8.49 8.89 -11.75
CA LEU A 42 7.59 9.45 -12.74
C LEU A 42 8.27 9.57 -14.11
N GLU A 43 9.48 10.11 -14.15
CA GLU A 43 10.30 10.20 -15.36
C GLU A 43 10.50 8.83 -16.02
N SER A 44 10.85 7.80 -15.24
CA SER A 44 11.05 6.46 -15.77
C SER A 44 9.74 5.85 -16.30
N LEU A 45 8.59 6.12 -15.67
CA LEU A 45 7.29 5.65 -16.15
C LEU A 45 6.94 6.28 -17.50
N LEU A 46 7.10 7.60 -17.61
CA LEU A 46 6.77 8.36 -18.83
C LEU A 46 7.72 8.03 -19.98
N SER A 47 9.01 7.90 -19.73
CA SER A 47 10.00 7.45 -20.72
C SER A 47 9.70 6.05 -21.26
N ALA A 48 9.07 5.20 -20.44
CA ALA A 48 8.58 3.88 -20.85
C ALA A 48 7.16 3.91 -21.46
N LYS A 49 6.60 5.10 -21.73
CA LYS A 49 5.24 5.32 -22.25
C LYS A 49 4.14 4.75 -21.36
N ILE A 50 4.39 4.64 -20.05
CA ILE A 50 3.42 4.24 -19.04
C ILE A 50 2.78 5.50 -18.48
N ASN A 51 1.70 5.95 -19.10
CA ASN A 51 1.00 7.19 -18.72
C ASN A 51 -0.18 6.93 -17.79
N THR A 52 -0.63 5.68 -17.72
CA THR A 52 -1.82 5.31 -16.96
C THR A 52 -1.58 4.12 -16.05
N ILE A 53 -2.26 4.11 -14.91
CA ILE A 53 -2.32 2.97 -14.00
C ILE A 53 -3.74 2.42 -13.91
N THR A 54 -3.89 1.10 -13.94
CA THR A 54 -5.17 0.42 -13.74
C THR A 54 -5.19 -0.33 -12.42
N GLY A 55 -6.27 -0.17 -11.67
CA GLY A 55 -6.56 -0.92 -10.44
C GLY A 55 -7.96 -1.48 -10.46
N THR A 56 -8.23 -2.44 -9.59
CA THR A 56 -9.58 -3.01 -9.41
C THR A 56 -10.21 -2.41 -8.16
N VAL A 57 -11.47 -1.99 -8.26
CA VAL A 57 -12.31 -1.62 -7.12
C VAL A 57 -13.41 -2.66 -6.95
N GLN A 58 -13.86 -2.87 -5.71
CA GLN A 58 -14.90 -3.83 -5.36
C GLN A 58 -15.97 -3.18 -4.49
N CYS A 59 -17.22 -3.52 -4.75
CA CYS A 59 -18.34 -3.16 -3.88
C CYS A 59 -18.31 -4.02 -2.62
N LYS A 60 -18.31 -3.40 -1.44
CA LYS A 60 -18.39 -4.13 -0.16
C LYS A 60 -19.71 -4.90 0.02
N ILE A 61 -20.79 -4.51 -0.69
CA ILE A 61 -22.13 -5.08 -0.57
C ILE A 61 -22.35 -6.21 -1.57
N CYS A 62 -22.46 -5.91 -2.87
CA CYS A 62 -22.76 -6.92 -3.90
C CYS A 62 -21.52 -7.67 -4.42
N LYS A 63 -20.31 -7.34 -3.94
CA LYS A 63 -19.02 -7.90 -4.37
C LYS A 63 -18.66 -7.68 -5.84
N GLY A 64 -19.48 -6.93 -6.58
CA GLY A 64 -19.21 -6.49 -7.94
C GLY A 64 -17.88 -5.75 -8.07
N ARG A 65 -17.17 -5.98 -9.17
CA ARG A 65 -15.82 -5.45 -9.42
C ARG A 65 -15.78 -4.61 -10.69
N LEU A 66 -14.96 -3.56 -10.68
CA LEU A 66 -14.70 -2.71 -11.84
C LEU A 66 -13.20 -2.41 -11.92
N LYS A 67 -12.66 -2.35 -13.13
CA LYS A 67 -11.33 -1.78 -13.37
C LYS A 67 -11.43 -0.26 -13.54
N VAL A 68 -10.62 0.47 -12.78
CA VAL A 68 -10.51 1.92 -12.85
C VAL A 68 -9.11 2.26 -13.31
N GLN A 69 -9.02 3.22 -14.22
CA GLN A 69 -7.77 3.71 -14.78
C GLN A 69 -7.56 5.15 -14.36
N TYR A 70 -6.33 5.50 -14.02
CA TYR A 70 -5.91 6.85 -13.72
C TYR A 70 -4.82 7.28 -14.68
N ASP A 71 -4.90 8.52 -15.16
CA ASP A 71 -3.74 9.23 -15.71
C ASP A 71 -2.77 9.55 -14.56
N ILE A 72 -1.51 9.15 -14.71
CA ILE A 72 -0.51 9.23 -13.66
C ILE A 72 -0.16 10.70 -13.39
N LEU A 73 0.06 11.50 -14.44
CA LEU A 73 0.44 12.90 -14.30
C LEU A 73 -0.70 13.71 -13.67
N GLU A 74 -1.90 13.59 -14.22
CA GLU A 74 -3.06 14.33 -13.74
C GLU A 74 -3.36 14.03 -12.27
N LYS A 75 -3.34 12.76 -11.86
CA LYS A 75 -3.59 12.38 -10.47
C LYS A 75 -2.46 12.79 -9.55
N PHE A 76 -1.21 12.73 -10.00
CA PHE A 76 -0.09 13.09 -9.15
C PHE A 76 -0.02 14.60 -8.92
N GLU A 77 -0.32 15.42 -9.93
CA GLU A 77 -0.47 16.87 -9.74
C GLU A 77 -1.58 17.20 -8.74
N LYS A 78 -2.73 16.53 -8.83
CA LYS A 78 -3.83 16.68 -7.86
C LYS A 78 -3.42 16.28 -6.45
N LEU A 79 -2.61 15.21 -6.30
CA LEU A 79 -2.07 14.80 -5.01
C LEU A 79 -1.10 15.84 -4.45
N LYS A 80 -0.20 16.39 -5.27
CA LYS A 80 0.71 17.47 -4.85
C LYS A 80 -0.05 18.70 -4.36
N ALA A 81 -1.05 19.15 -5.13
CA ALA A 81 -1.90 20.26 -4.74
C ALA A 81 -2.62 20.01 -3.41
N PHE A 82 -3.14 18.79 -3.21
CA PHE A 82 -3.75 18.37 -1.95
C PHE A 82 -2.75 18.41 -0.78
N ILE A 83 -1.54 17.88 -0.96
CA ILE A 83 -0.49 17.88 0.08
C ILE A 83 -0.13 19.29 0.49
N VAL A 84 0.05 20.21 -0.46
CA VAL A 84 0.34 21.63 -0.17
C VAL A 84 -0.79 22.26 0.63
N ALA A 85 -2.05 22.02 0.26
CA ALA A 85 -3.21 22.57 0.95
C ALA A 85 -3.40 22.00 2.37
N GLU A 86 -3.14 20.70 2.56
CA GLU A 86 -3.36 20.01 3.83
C GLU A 86 -2.12 19.96 4.74
N LYS A 87 -0.95 20.43 4.27
CA LYS A 87 0.30 20.43 5.05
C LYS A 87 0.12 21.02 6.47
N PRO A 88 -0.64 22.12 6.69
CA PRO A 88 -0.88 22.66 8.03
C PRO A 88 -1.65 21.71 8.97
N ASN A 89 -2.43 20.78 8.43
CA ASN A 89 -3.21 19.78 9.18
C ASN A 89 -2.43 18.48 9.42
N MET A 90 -1.22 18.35 8.86
CA MET A 90 -0.35 17.17 8.99
C MET A 90 0.72 17.34 10.08
N GLN A 91 0.39 18.03 11.17
CA GLN A 91 1.31 18.24 12.29
C GLN A 91 1.66 16.90 12.96
N ASP A 92 2.86 16.81 13.52
CA ASP A 92 3.37 15.60 14.20
C ASP A 92 3.28 14.32 13.37
N LYS A 93 3.41 14.44 12.04
CA LYS A 93 3.36 13.31 11.09
C LYS A 93 2.02 12.58 11.10
N LYS A 94 0.92 13.26 11.39
CA LYS A 94 -0.43 12.69 11.34
C LYS A 94 -1.02 12.86 9.93
N ALA A 95 -1.58 11.78 9.39
CA ALA A 95 -2.28 11.84 8.12
C ALA A 95 -3.55 12.71 8.27
N PRO A 96 -3.92 13.52 7.27
CA PRO A 96 -5.16 14.29 7.32
C PRO A 96 -6.37 13.34 7.28
N TYR A 97 -7.51 13.81 7.78
CA TYR A 97 -8.74 13.01 7.88
C TYR A 97 -9.13 12.30 6.58
N ALA A 98 -8.98 12.97 5.44
CA ALA A 98 -9.32 12.41 4.13
C ALA A 98 -8.46 11.19 3.74
N TRP A 99 -7.22 11.09 4.24
CA TRP A 99 -6.37 9.91 4.03
C TRP A 99 -6.65 8.80 5.02
N GLN A 100 -7.05 9.13 6.25
CA GLN A 100 -7.49 8.15 7.25
C GLN A 100 -8.84 7.52 6.88
N HIS A 101 -9.72 8.32 6.27
CA HIS A 101 -11.06 7.90 5.85
C HIS A 101 -11.30 8.20 4.37
N PRO A 102 -10.63 7.47 3.46
CA PRO A 102 -10.81 7.69 2.03
C PRO A 102 -12.27 7.52 1.61
N LYS A 103 -12.73 8.42 0.73
CA LYS A 103 -14.10 8.36 0.21
C LYS A 103 -14.31 7.09 -0.60
N ARG A 104 -15.45 6.43 -0.36
CA ARG A 104 -15.91 5.29 -1.17
C ARG A 104 -16.72 5.79 -2.36
N GLY A 105 -16.59 5.11 -3.49
CA GLY A 105 -17.40 5.39 -4.68
C GLY A 105 -18.80 4.79 -4.59
N SER A 106 -19.66 5.17 -5.54
CA SER A 106 -20.98 4.55 -5.75
C SER A 106 -20.85 3.29 -6.61
N CYS A 107 -21.62 2.24 -6.29
CA CYS A 107 -21.66 1.02 -7.10
C CYS A 107 -22.78 1.11 -8.13
N TYR A 108 -22.44 1.00 -9.42
CA TYR A 108 -23.44 1.01 -10.50
C TYR A 108 -24.22 -0.31 -10.62
N MET A 109 -23.72 -1.41 -10.03
CA MET A 109 -24.39 -2.72 -10.10
C MET A 109 -25.52 -2.87 -9.09
N CYS A 110 -25.38 -2.30 -7.89
CA CYS A 110 -26.42 -2.34 -6.85
C CYS A 110 -26.96 -0.95 -6.46
N LEU A 111 -26.53 0.09 -7.18
CA LEU A 111 -26.94 1.49 -7.04
C LEU A 111 -26.71 2.11 -5.64
N ARG A 112 -25.90 1.48 -4.79
CA ARG A 112 -25.60 1.99 -3.44
C ARG A 112 -24.38 2.92 -3.44
N HIS A 113 -24.54 4.06 -2.79
CA HIS A 113 -23.47 5.04 -2.55
C HIS A 113 -22.50 4.59 -1.45
N ASN A 114 -21.27 5.11 -1.48
CA ASN A 114 -20.24 4.84 -0.48
C ASN A 114 -19.93 3.35 -0.26
N THR A 115 -19.92 2.55 -1.35
CA THR A 115 -19.68 1.10 -1.28
C THR A 115 -18.48 0.59 -2.06
N MET A 116 -17.98 1.34 -3.04
CA MET A 116 -16.83 0.93 -3.84
C MET A 116 -15.53 1.35 -3.16
N GLU A 117 -14.64 0.39 -2.92
CA GLU A 117 -13.30 0.60 -2.39
C GLU A 117 -12.26 -0.20 -3.21
N PRO A 118 -10.97 0.17 -3.20
CA PRO A 118 -9.94 -0.60 -3.90
C PRO A 118 -9.88 -2.04 -3.42
N LEU A 119 -9.72 -2.97 -4.36
CA LEU A 119 -9.43 -4.35 -4.03
C LEU A 119 -7.95 -4.48 -3.65
N ILE A 120 -7.66 -4.52 -2.36
CA ILE A 120 -6.30 -4.67 -1.85
C ILE A 120 -5.94 -6.14 -1.78
N TRP A 121 -4.82 -6.51 -2.42
CA TRP A 121 -4.41 -7.90 -2.47
C TRP A 121 -3.96 -8.40 -1.09
N PRO A 122 -4.37 -9.62 -0.66
CA PRO A 122 -3.98 -10.15 0.65
C PRO A 122 -2.47 -10.34 0.78
N LYS A 123 -1.79 -10.72 -0.32
CA LYS A 123 -0.34 -10.85 -0.34
C LYS A 123 0.28 -9.47 -0.57
N LYS A 124 1.04 -8.99 0.42
CA LYS A 124 1.65 -7.63 0.45
C LYS A 124 2.52 -7.29 -0.77
N GLN A 125 3.10 -8.31 -1.42
CA GLN A 125 3.90 -8.20 -2.65
C GLN A 125 3.06 -7.85 -3.90
N GLY A 126 1.75 -8.11 -3.88
CA GLY A 126 0.84 -7.83 -5.00
C GLY A 126 0.01 -6.56 -4.80
N ILE A 127 0.33 -5.73 -3.80
CA ILE A 127 -0.39 -4.48 -3.57
C ILE A 127 -0.01 -3.48 -4.65
N ASN A 128 -1.02 -2.90 -5.30
CA ASN A 128 -0.84 -1.87 -6.30
C ASN A 128 -0.64 -0.49 -5.63
N TRP A 129 0.55 -0.27 -5.09
CA TRP A 129 0.89 0.93 -4.31
C TRP A 129 0.69 2.22 -5.11
N LEU A 130 1.07 2.24 -6.39
CA LEU A 130 0.90 3.43 -7.23
C LEU A 130 -0.59 3.77 -7.45
N PHE A 131 -1.43 2.76 -7.69
CA PHE A 131 -2.87 2.98 -7.82
C PHE A 131 -3.49 3.51 -6.52
N LEU A 132 -3.09 2.96 -5.38
CA LEU A 132 -3.59 3.40 -4.08
C LEU A 132 -3.16 4.83 -3.76
N LEU A 133 -1.90 5.18 -4.05
CA LEU A 133 -1.34 6.52 -3.91
C LEU A 133 -2.13 7.54 -4.73
N LEU A 134 -2.24 7.31 -6.04
CA LEU A 134 -2.90 8.24 -6.97
C LEU A 134 -4.41 8.34 -6.75
N GLY A 135 -5.02 7.28 -6.21
CA GLY A 135 -6.41 7.29 -5.76
C GLY A 135 -6.64 7.98 -4.42
N GLN A 136 -5.58 8.30 -3.67
CA GLN A 136 -5.66 8.73 -2.27
C GLN A 136 -6.44 7.74 -1.39
N THR A 137 -6.14 6.45 -1.56
CA THR A 137 -6.90 5.34 -0.95
C THR A 137 -6.05 4.41 -0.08
N ILE A 138 -4.83 4.83 0.28
CA ILE A 138 -3.93 4.04 1.15
C ILE A 138 -4.56 3.76 2.52
N GLY A 139 -5.46 4.61 3.02
CA GLY A 139 -6.17 4.39 4.28
C GLY A 139 -7.07 3.15 4.32
N PHE A 140 -7.33 2.49 3.19
CA PHE A 140 -8.00 1.17 3.20
C PHE A 140 -7.04 0.01 3.51
N CYS A 141 -5.72 0.21 3.44
CA CYS A 141 -4.76 -0.80 3.84
C CYS A 141 -4.85 -1.06 5.35
N ASN A 142 -4.56 -2.29 5.78
CA ASN A 142 -4.37 -2.56 7.20
C ASN A 142 -2.96 -2.18 7.67
N GLU A 143 -2.76 -2.05 8.99
CA GLU A 143 -1.46 -1.72 9.58
C GLU A 143 -0.33 -2.62 9.09
N ASP A 144 -0.65 -3.90 8.93
CA ASP A 144 0.29 -4.95 8.57
C ASP A 144 0.86 -4.77 7.15
N GLN A 145 0.05 -4.24 6.24
CA GLN A 145 0.42 -3.85 4.89
C GLN A 145 1.22 -2.54 4.88
N LEU A 146 0.83 -1.56 5.69
CA LEU A 146 1.56 -0.29 5.80
C LEU A 146 2.97 -0.51 6.37
N ARG A 147 3.09 -1.24 7.49
CA ARG A 147 4.39 -1.59 8.10
C ARG A 147 5.28 -2.40 7.16
N TYR A 148 4.71 -3.15 6.22
CA TYR A 148 5.47 -3.87 5.21
C TYR A 148 6.16 -2.93 4.22
N LEU A 149 5.46 -1.89 3.75
CA LEU A 149 6.07 -0.88 2.90
C LEU A 149 7.16 -0.10 3.65
N CYS A 150 6.88 0.36 4.88
CA CYS A 150 7.87 1.08 5.68
C CYS A 150 9.14 0.25 5.90
N LYS A 151 8.99 -1.06 6.19
CA LYS A 151 10.11 -1.99 6.36
C LYS A 151 11.03 -2.05 5.15
N HIS A 152 10.47 -2.04 3.95
CA HIS A 152 11.22 -2.19 2.71
C HIS A 152 11.80 -0.87 2.18
N ASN A 153 11.46 0.26 2.81
CA ASN A 153 11.89 1.59 2.40
C ASN A 153 12.64 2.35 3.50
N HIS A 154 13.10 1.64 4.54
CA HIS A 154 13.83 2.21 5.68
C HIS A 154 13.08 3.36 6.39
N VAL A 155 11.75 3.35 6.33
CA VAL A 155 10.90 4.30 7.05
C VAL A 155 10.54 3.73 8.42
N VAL A 156 10.39 4.61 9.41
CA VAL A 156 10.02 4.22 10.78
C VAL A 156 8.76 3.35 10.76
N ARG A 157 8.87 2.18 11.42
CA ARG A 157 7.84 1.15 11.43
C ARG A 157 6.92 1.24 12.64
N SER A 158 7.33 1.95 13.68
CA SER A 158 6.54 2.24 14.87
C SER A 158 5.65 3.44 14.60
N GLY A 159 4.45 3.40 15.17
CA GLY A 159 3.46 4.45 14.99
C GLY A 159 2.05 3.90 15.02
N ASN A 160 1.11 4.78 15.33
CA ASN A 160 -0.32 4.53 15.18
C ASN A 160 -0.69 4.49 13.68
N MET A 161 -1.96 4.18 13.39
CA MET A 161 -2.45 4.10 12.02
C MET A 161 -2.23 5.39 11.23
N GLU A 162 -2.42 6.56 11.86
CA GLU A 162 -2.32 7.87 11.21
C GLU A 162 -0.88 8.16 10.74
N GLU A 163 0.10 7.87 11.60
CA GLU A 163 1.52 8.00 11.30
C GLU A 163 1.96 7.02 10.21
N LEU A 164 1.47 5.78 10.24
CA LEU A 164 1.77 4.79 9.20
C LEU A 164 1.21 5.22 7.84
N ILE A 165 0.00 5.77 7.80
CA ILE A 165 -0.59 6.30 6.56
C ILE A 165 0.25 7.48 6.05
N TYR A 166 0.55 8.46 6.91
CA TYR A 166 1.38 9.62 6.56
C TYR A 166 2.72 9.19 5.96
N ASN A 167 3.46 8.36 6.70
CA ASN A 167 4.76 7.84 6.29
C ASN A 167 4.67 7.09 4.95
N THR A 168 3.61 6.32 4.73
CA THR A 168 3.42 5.58 3.48
C THR A 168 3.19 6.50 2.29
N TYR A 169 2.34 7.54 2.43
CA TYR A 169 2.12 8.54 1.37
C TYR A 169 3.41 9.24 0.99
N PHE A 170 4.11 9.82 1.96
CA PHE A 170 5.32 10.60 1.71
C PHE A 170 6.46 9.75 1.15
N CYS A 171 6.64 8.53 1.67
CA CYS A 171 7.59 7.56 1.15
C CYS A 171 7.34 7.26 -0.34
N LEU A 172 6.09 6.98 -0.71
CA LEU A 172 5.71 6.72 -2.10
C LEU A 172 5.83 7.98 -2.98
N CYS A 173 5.43 9.15 -2.50
CA CYS A 173 5.60 10.40 -3.24
C CYS A 173 7.07 10.68 -3.54
N LYS A 174 7.96 10.49 -2.55
CA LYS A 174 9.41 10.67 -2.72
C LYS A 174 10.02 9.69 -3.72
N MET A 175 9.56 8.43 -3.75
CA MET A 175 9.96 7.47 -4.80
C MET A 175 9.50 7.91 -6.18
N LEU A 176 8.27 8.42 -6.31
CA LEU A 176 7.72 8.82 -7.59
C LEU A 176 8.39 10.10 -8.11
N GLN A 177 8.68 11.06 -7.23
CA GLN A 177 9.40 12.28 -7.57
C GLN A 177 10.18 12.80 -6.33
N PRO A 178 11.51 12.76 -6.31
CA PRO A 178 12.31 13.14 -5.14
C PRO A 178 12.48 14.66 -5.04
N ILE A 179 11.50 15.34 -4.45
CA ILE A 179 11.52 16.78 -4.17
C ILE A 179 11.34 17.06 -2.67
N GLU A 180 11.80 18.22 -2.20
CA GLU A 180 11.75 18.63 -0.79
C GLU A 180 10.35 18.57 -0.16
N LEU A 181 9.31 18.78 -0.97
CA LEU A 181 7.91 18.69 -0.53
C LEU A 181 7.60 17.36 0.18
N PHE A 182 8.30 16.27 -0.17
CA PHE A 182 8.04 14.93 0.32
C PHE A 182 9.05 14.41 1.34
N ASP A 183 9.93 15.26 1.85
CA ASP A 183 10.87 14.85 2.89
C ASP A 183 10.14 14.59 4.22
N LEU A 184 10.58 13.53 4.91
CA LEU A 184 10.01 12.95 6.13
C LEU A 184 10.78 13.37 7.38
#